data_AF-A0A960YC06-F1
#
_entry.id   AF-A0A960YC06-F1
#
_cell.length_a   1.000
_cell.length_b   1.000
_cell.length_c   1.000
_cell.angle_alpha   90.00
_cell.angle_beta   90.00
_cell.angle_gamma   90.00
#
_symmetry.space_group_name_H-M   'P 1'
#
loop_
_entity.id
_entity.type
_entity.pdbx_description
1 polymer ?
#
loop_
_entity_poly.entity_id
_entity_poly.type
_entity_poly.pdbx_seq_one_letter_code
_entity_poly.pdbx_strand_id
1 'polypeptide(L)'
;MTKRLSILLFLFFISCSSFQEKKLPSCSRIDAIPGPEDFALNEAKGLLYISSHNRRKPEEDGKIFLLNLNEDMPRPTILNSSYPPGFKPLGMSLVKKDTEELLYVISRPLKEEENHRIEVFKIQDKKLEYIKQITDPSIISPNELVALPSGEIFVSNDKSSRSESSMLIDAIFGLKRSRIAYFDGKSWTLLENAVGGGNGIHYLKEKDEEFLFRTAMFDKKLYKYKIIRIDGKLKLKELQEYELGGAGDNITETEDKSLLFTSHPSFSEFLSHKKSKENISPSVVHILRPGSQKPEILYANSGKEISAASTALIYKDKLYLAQIFDSFLIRCPLSVQLKE
;
A
#
# COMPACT_ATOMS: atom_id res chain seq x y z
N MET A 1 -37.31 57.88 3.54
CA MET A 1 -37.83 56.50 3.39
C MET A 1 -36.72 55.61 2.84
N THR A 2 -36.07 54.86 3.73
CA THR A 2 -34.92 54.01 3.48
C THR A 2 -35.35 52.67 2.86
N LYS A 3 -34.84 52.35 1.66
CA LYS A 3 -35.06 51.07 0.99
C LYS A 3 -34.25 49.98 1.71
N ARG A 4 -34.93 48.99 2.28
CA ARG A 4 -34.30 47.77 2.81
C ARG A 4 -33.94 46.83 1.66
N LEU A 5 -32.65 46.61 1.48
CA LEU A 5 -32.09 45.61 0.59
C LEU A 5 -32.16 44.25 1.31
N SER A 6 -33.03 43.33 0.88
CA SER A 6 -33.05 41.97 1.40
C SER A 6 -31.89 41.18 0.77
N ILE A 7 -30.93 40.77 1.60
CA ILE A 7 -29.89 39.81 1.23
C ILE A 7 -30.52 38.43 1.33
N LEU A 8 -30.71 37.77 0.19
CA LEU A 8 -31.11 36.36 0.14
C LEU A 8 -29.90 35.50 0.49
N LEU A 9 -29.91 34.90 1.69
CA LEU A 9 -28.90 33.93 2.11
C LEU A 9 -29.21 32.59 1.42
N PHE A 10 -28.44 32.22 0.39
CA PHE A 10 -28.48 30.87 -0.17
C PHE A 10 -27.84 29.90 0.84
N LEU A 11 -28.66 29.18 1.59
CA LEU A 11 -28.25 28.02 2.37
C LEU A 11 -27.87 26.90 1.40
N PHE A 12 -26.57 26.73 1.16
CA PHE A 12 -26.04 25.50 0.58
C PHE A 12 -26.29 24.36 1.57
N PHE A 13 -27.28 23.52 1.29
CA PHE A 13 -27.41 22.22 1.92
C PHE A 13 -26.22 21.37 1.46
N ILE A 14 -25.14 21.38 2.25
CA ILE A 14 -24.09 20.37 2.17
C ILE A 14 -24.75 19.06 2.59
N SER A 15 -25.11 18.22 1.62
CA SER A 15 -25.50 16.85 1.90
C SER A 15 -24.29 16.15 2.52
N CYS A 16 -24.27 16.07 3.84
CA CYS A 16 -23.31 15.28 4.59
C CYS A 16 -23.62 13.80 4.28
N SER A 17 -23.04 13.27 3.20
CA SER A 17 -23.13 11.85 2.92
C SER A 17 -22.38 11.13 4.04
N SER A 18 -23.13 10.47 4.92
CA SER A 18 -22.57 9.66 5.99
C SER A 18 -21.74 8.53 5.39
N PHE A 19 -20.55 8.27 5.95
CA PHE A 19 -19.75 7.10 5.58
C PHE A 19 -20.60 5.83 5.68
N GLN A 20 -20.74 5.10 4.58
CA GLN A 20 -21.53 3.87 4.53
C GLN A 20 -20.64 2.67 4.87
N GLU A 21 -20.93 2.01 5.99
CA GLU A 21 -20.23 0.77 6.35
C GLU A 21 -20.65 -0.41 5.46
N LYS A 22 -19.68 -1.26 5.16
CA LYS A 22 -19.87 -2.60 4.57
C LYS A 22 -19.01 -3.56 5.39
N LYS A 23 -19.60 -4.08 6.48
CA LYS A 23 -18.91 -4.96 7.43
C LYS A 23 -18.96 -6.41 6.95
N LEU A 24 -17.91 -7.16 7.29
CA LEU A 24 -17.90 -8.61 7.22
C LEU A 24 -18.23 -9.18 8.61
N PRO A 25 -18.99 -10.28 8.70
CA PRO A 25 -19.30 -10.89 9.99
C PRO A 25 -18.05 -11.57 10.58
N SER A 26 -17.99 -11.63 11.91
CA SER A 26 -17.04 -12.49 12.64
C SER A 26 -15.55 -12.21 12.35
N CYS A 27 -15.19 -10.94 12.12
CA CYS A 27 -13.80 -10.53 12.08
C CYS A 27 -13.10 -10.73 13.44
N SER A 28 -11.87 -11.21 13.40
CA SER A 28 -11.03 -11.47 14.58
C SER A 28 -9.68 -10.76 14.45
N ARG A 29 -9.14 -10.26 15.57
CA ARG A 29 -7.79 -9.68 15.63
C ARG A 29 -6.72 -10.77 15.67
N ILE A 30 -5.59 -10.47 15.06
CA ILE A 30 -4.32 -11.16 15.24
C ILE A 30 -3.36 -10.12 15.82
N ASP A 31 -3.20 -10.15 17.14
CA ASP A 31 -2.43 -9.18 17.92
C ASP A 31 -0.92 -9.45 17.90
N ALA A 32 -0.15 -8.59 18.56
CA ALA A 32 1.30 -8.67 18.74
C ALA A 32 2.12 -8.43 17.47
N ILE A 33 1.60 -7.60 16.55
CA ILE A 33 2.32 -7.14 15.36
C ILE A 33 2.26 -5.60 15.35
N PRO A 34 3.29 -4.87 15.78
CA PRO A 34 3.24 -3.40 15.90
C PRO A 34 3.32 -2.69 14.54
N GLY A 35 2.26 -1.97 14.15
CA GLY A 35 2.19 -1.23 12.89
C GLY A 35 2.41 -2.10 11.64
N PRO A 36 1.60 -3.17 11.44
CA PRO A 36 1.69 -4.07 10.30
C PRO A 36 1.23 -3.34 9.04
N GLU A 37 2.16 -2.91 8.19
CA GLU A 37 1.81 -2.02 7.10
C GLU A 37 1.49 -2.75 5.79
N ASP A 38 2.38 -3.65 5.34
CA ASP A 38 2.27 -4.29 4.03
C ASP A 38 2.45 -5.81 4.10
N PHE A 39 1.99 -6.49 3.05
CA PHE A 39 1.94 -7.94 2.94
C PHE A 39 2.64 -8.47 1.70
N ALA A 40 3.45 -9.52 1.88
CA ALA A 40 3.86 -10.39 0.78
C ALA A 40 3.42 -11.84 1.04
N LEU A 41 2.69 -12.42 0.10
CA LEU A 41 2.13 -13.77 0.24
C LEU A 41 2.93 -14.79 -0.58
N ASN A 42 3.41 -15.84 0.08
CA ASN A 42 3.76 -17.07 -0.60
C ASN A 42 2.53 -17.99 -0.65
N GLU A 43 1.76 -17.86 -1.71
CA GLU A 43 0.45 -18.50 -1.86
C GLU A 43 0.52 -20.03 -1.77
N ALA A 44 1.48 -20.63 -2.50
CA ALA A 44 1.68 -22.08 -2.52
C ALA A 44 1.99 -22.68 -1.13
N LYS A 45 2.65 -21.92 -0.25
CA LYS A 45 2.97 -22.35 1.13
C LYS A 45 1.96 -21.84 2.16
N GLY A 46 1.06 -20.94 1.79
CA GLY A 46 0.20 -20.21 2.71
C GLY A 46 0.98 -19.41 3.77
N LEU A 47 2.14 -18.87 3.40
CA LEU A 47 2.99 -18.08 4.31
C LEU A 47 2.88 -16.60 3.98
N LEU A 48 2.47 -15.81 4.97
CA LEU A 48 2.32 -14.37 4.85
C LEU A 48 3.46 -13.65 5.59
N TYR A 49 4.24 -12.88 4.83
CA TYR A 49 5.26 -11.97 5.33
C TYR A 49 4.65 -10.59 5.53
N ILE A 50 5.02 -9.92 6.63
CA ILE A 50 4.38 -8.68 7.06
C ILE A 50 5.44 -7.67 7.47
N SER A 51 5.43 -6.49 6.88
CA SER A 51 6.31 -5.39 7.31
C SER A 51 5.71 -4.79 8.57
N SER A 52 6.52 -4.63 9.60
CA SER A 52 6.05 -4.13 10.88
C SER A 52 7.03 -3.12 11.44
N HIS A 53 6.54 -1.92 11.68
CA HIS A 53 7.28 -0.85 12.34
C HIS A 53 6.32 0.00 13.16
N ASN A 54 6.63 0.16 14.45
CA ASN A 54 5.83 0.97 15.36
C ASN A 54 6.01 2.46 15.07
N ARG A 55 5.19 3.03 14.17
CA ARG A 55 5.28 4.44 13.79
C ARG A 55 4.96 5.43 14.91
N ARG A 56 4.42 4.97 16.05
CA ARG A 56 4.23 5.78 17.28
C ARG A 56 5.37 5.63 18.30
N LYS A 57 6.33 4.74 18.02
CA LYS A 57 7.63 4.62 18.69
C LYS A 57 8.74 4.51 17.64
N PRO A 58 8.91 5.55 16.82
CA PRO A 58 9.71 5.48 15.59
C PRO A 58 11.20 5.18 15.87
N GLU A 59 11.68 5.39 17.10
CA GLU A 59 13.01 4.99 17.54
C GLU A 59 13.25 3.47 17.51
N GLU A 60 12.21 2.66 17.69
CA GLU A 60 12.31 1.19 17.67
C GLU A 60 12.49 0.67 16.24
N ASP A 61 13.45 -0.22 16.00
CA ASP A 61 13.61 -0.85 14.68
C ASP A 61 12.47 -1.83 14.39
N GLY A 62 11.99 -1.79 13.15
CA GLY A 62 10.97 -2.71 12.66
C GLY A 62 11.51 -4.11 12.43
N LYS A 63 10.59 -4.99 12.05
CA LYS A 63 10.83 -6.41 11.80
C LYS A 63 9.94 -6.90 10.66
N ILE A 64 10.30 -8.06 10.09
CA ILE A 64 9.38 -8.83 9.26
C ILE A 64 8.77 -9.92 10.14
N PHE A 65 7.43 -9.98 10.13
CA PHE A 65 6.68 -11.05 10.78
C PHE A 65 6.26 -12.09 9.74
N LEU A 66 6.08 -13.32 10.21
CA LEU A 66 5.57 -14.45 9.45
C LEU A 66 4.29 -14.97 10.12
N LEU A 67 3.25 -15.15 9.32
CA LEU A 67 2.03 -15.88 9.67
C LEU A 67 1.84 -17.08 8.74
N ASN A 68 1.50 -18.23 9.32
CA ASN A 68 1.09 -19.41 8.56
C ASN A 68 -0.44 -19.41 8.41
N LEU A 69 -0.93 -19.02 7.23
CA LEU A 69 -2.36 -18.86 6.97
C LEU A 69 -3.12 -20.20 6.83
N ASN A 70 -2.40 -21.33 6.81
CA ASN A 70 -3.02 -22.66 6.85
C ASN A 70 -3.43 -23.10 8.25
N GLU A 71 -3.02 -22.37 9.30
CA GLU A 71 -3.45 -22.64 10.68
C GLU A 71 -4.80 -21.98 10.97
N ASP A 72 -5.64 -22.66 11.75
CA ASP A 72 -6.95 -22.12 12.15
C ASP A 72 -6.81 -20.88 13.06
N MET A 73 -5.77 -20.87 13.90
CA MET A 73 -5.41 -19.75 14.77
C MET A 73 -3.94 -19.38 14.55
N PRO A 74 -3.62 -18.66 13.47
CA PRO A 74 -2.24 -18.36 13.12
C PRO A 74 -1.64 -17.41 14.16
N ARG A 75 -0.41 -17.71 14.58
CA ARG A 75 0.32 -16.86 15.54
C ARG A 75 1.48 -16.17 14.85
N PRO A 76 1.62 -14.84 15.01
CA PRO A 76 2.71 -14.11 14.38
C PRO A 76 4.04 -14.51 15.00
N THR A 77 5.03 -14.70 14.15
CA THR A 77 6.42 -14.96 14.56
C THR A 77 7.34 -13.95 13.91
N ILE A 78 8.27 -13.39 14.67
CA ILE A 78 9.30 -12.51 14.10
C ILE A 78 10.29 -13.39 13.34
N LEU A 79 10.56 -13.06 12.07
CA LEU A 79 11.61 -13.74 11.33
C LEU A 79 12.97 -13.32 11.87
N ASN A 80 13.79 -14.30 12.20
CA ASN A 80 15.14 -14.07 12.68
C ASN A 80 16.02 -13.59 11.52
N SER A 81 16.73 -12.48 11.72
CA SER A 81 17.59 -11.86 10.73
C SER A 81 18.58 -10.92 11.41
N SER A 82 19.75 -10.76 10.80
CA SER A 82 20.65 -9.65 11.06
C SER A 82 20.11 -8.40 10.36
N TYR A 83 18.98 -7.87 10.84
CA TYR A 83 18.38 -6.66 10.28
C TYR A 83 19.38 -5.50 10.30
N PRO A 84 19.47 -4.71 9.23
CA PRO A 84 20.35 -3.54 9.20
C PRO A 84 19.89 -2.51 10.26
N PRO A 85 20.81 -1.72 10.83
CA PRO A 85 20.44 -0.66 11.77
C PRO A 85 19.47 0.35 11.16
N GLY A 86 18.49 0.80 11.93
CA GLY A 86 17.50 1.78 11.43
C GLY A 86 16.51 1.18 10.43
N PHE A 87 16.31 -0.14 10.45
CA PHE A 87 15.36 -0.83 9.58
C PHE A 87 13.93 -0.41 9.89
N LYS A 88 13.34 0.42 9.01
CA LYS A 88 11.98 0.93 9.13
C LYS A 88 11.16 0.46 7.93
N PRO A 89 10.68 -0.80 7.94
CA PRO A 89 10.03 -1.42 6.79
C PRO A 89 8.70 -0.76 6.43
N LEU A 90 8.46 -0.57 5.14
CA LEU A 90 7.16 -0.22 4.52
C LEU A 90 6.78 -1.34 3.52
N GLY A 91 6.52 -0.96 2.25
CA GLY A 91 6.15 -1.85 1.18
C GLY A 91 7.21 -2.91 0.84
N MET A 92 6.74 -4.06 0.38
CA MET A 92 7.56 -5.22 0.08
C MET A 92 7.11 -6.03 -1.13
N SER A 93 8.06 -6.70 -1.76
CA SER A 93 7.82 -7.61 -2.87
C SER A 93 8.52 -8.94 -2.65
N LEU A 94 7.76 -10.03 -2.72
CA LEU A 94 8.31 -11.39 -2.75
C LEU A 94 8.59 -11.80 -4.19
N VAL A 95 9.82 -12.19 -4.48
CA VAL A 95 10.25 -12.68 -5.79
C VAL A 95 10.66 -14.14 -5.65
N LYS A 96 10.02 -15.00 -6.44
CA LYS A 96 10.46 -16.38 -6.63
C LYS A 96 11.34 -16.43 -7.86
N LYS A 97 12.62 -16.78 -7.68
CA LYS A 97 13.58 -16.93 -8.76
C LYS A 97 14.23 -18.30 -8.64
N ASP A 98 13.94 -19.18 -9.60
CA ASP A 98 14.37 -20.57 -9.59
C ASP A 98 13.96 -21.27 -8.28
N THR A 99 14.92 -21.70 -7.46
CA THR A 99 14.69 -22.31 -6.14
C THR A 99 14.80 -21.31 -4.98
N GLU A 100 15.10 -20.03 -5.26
CA GLU A 100 15.30 -19.00 -4.26
C GLU A 100 14.06 -18.12 -4.11
N GLU A 101 13.76 -17.75 -2.86
CA GLU A 101 12.74 -16.77 -2.52
C GLU A 101 13.44 -15.55 -1.95
N LEU A 102 13.30 -14.40 -2.63
CA LEU A 102 13.88 -13.13 -2.23
C LEU A 102 12.77 -12.18 -1.77
N LEU A 103 13.00 -11.49 -0.67
CA LEU A 103 12.13 -10.44 -0.17
C LEU A 103 12.83 -9.10 -0.32
N TYR A 104 12.24 -8.22 -1.12
CA TYR A 104 12.67 -6.84 -1.30
C TYR A 104 11.79 -5.97 -0.41
N VAL A 105 12.39 -5.21 0.50
CA VAL A 105 11.66 -4.42 1.50
C VAL A 105 12.15 -2.99 1.48
N ILE A 106 11.25 -2.04 1.29
CA ILE A 106 11.57 -0.61 1.48
C ILE A 106 11.90 -0.37 2.96
N SER A 107 12.99 0.33 3.23
CA SER A 107 13.33 0.85 4.55
C SER A 107 13.53 2.36 4.49
N ARG A 108 12.87 3.09 5.40
CA ARG A 108 12.94 4.56 5.53
C ARG A 108 13.48 4.97 6.91
N PRO A 109 14.79 4.99 7.11
CA PRO A 109 15.40 5.49 8.34
C PRO A 109 14.96 6.92 8.65
N LEU A 110 14.93 7.26 9.93
CA LEU A 110 14.48 8.57 10.39
C LEU A 110 15.50 9.68 10.17
N LYS A 111 16.78 9.32 10.15
CA LYS A 111 17.89 10.28 10.02
C LYS A 111 17.97 10.75 8.58
N GLU A 112 17.94 12.07 8.36
CA GLU A 112 17.92 12.65 7.02
C GLU A 112 19.19 12.29 6.22
N GLU A 113 20.33 12.18 6.90
CA GLU A 113 21.61 11.77 6.32
C GLU A 113 21.62 10.32 5.82
N GLU A 114 20.73 9.46 6.33
CA GLU A 114 20.60 8.09 5.86
C GLU A 114 19.67 8.04 4.64
N ASN A 115 20.12 7.44 3.55
CA ASN A 115 19.27 7.26 2.37
C ASN A 115 18.15 6.25 2.64
N HIS A 116 16.95 6.59 2.16
CA HIS A 116 15.91 5.60 1.92
C HIS A 116 16.44 4.53 0.96
N ARG A 117 16.01 3.28 1.15
CA ARG A 117 16.65 2.13 0.55
C ARG A 117 15.70 0.97 0.37
N ILE A 118 16.10 0.01 -0.45
CA ILE A 118 15.47 -1.31 -0.52
C ILE A 118 16.45 -2.30 0.07
N GLU A 119 16.04 -3.00 1.12
CA GLU A 119 16.77 -4.09 1.73
C GLU A 119 16.35 -5.39 1.08
N VAL A 120 17.31 -6.19 0.63
CA VAL A 120 17.05 -7.48 -0.02
C VAL A 120 17.46 -8.59 0.93
N PHE A 121 16.52 -9.48 1.19
CA PHE A 121 16.73 -10.68 1.99
C PHE A 121 16.48 -11.93 1.16
N LYS A 122 17.22 -13.00 1.44
CA LYS A 122 16.90 -14.34 1.01
C LYS A 122 16.14 -15.05 2.12
N ILE A 123 15.05 -15.71 1.76
CA ILE A 123 14.21 -16.45 2.69
C ILE A 123 14.80 -17.85 2.84
N GLN A 124 15.12 -18.24 4.08
CA GLN A 124 15.58 -19.59 4.42
C GLN A 124 14.75 -20.11 5.60
N ASP A 125 13.75 -20.94 5.30
CA ASP A 125 12.76 -21.43 6.26
C ASP A 125 12.11 -20.30 7.07
N LYS A 126 12.43 -20.20 8.37
CA LYS A 126 11.94 -19.17 9.31
C LYS A 126 12.99 -18.09 9.60
N LYS A 127 13.94 -17.89 8.68
CA LYS A 127 15.00 -16.88 8.77
C LYS A 127 15.04 -16.04 7.50
N LEU A 128 15.48 -14.79 7.66
CA LEU A 128 15.87 -13.93 6.56
C LEU A 128 17.39 -13.78 6.61
N GLU A 129 18.05 -14.15 5.54
CA GLU A 129 19.46 -13.86 5.31
C GLU A 129 19.55 -12.51 4.60
N TYR A 130 20.19 -11.52 5.21
CA TYR A 130 20.42 -10.23 4.57
C TYR A 130 21.41 -10.38 3.41
N ILE A 131 21.03 -9.91 2.23
CA ILE A 131 21.84 -10.03 1.01
C ILE A 131 22.53 -8.70 0.69
N LYS A 132 21.74 -7.63 0.54
CA LYS A 132 22.26 -6.31 0.14
C LYS A 132 21.25 -5.20 0.37
N GLN A 133 21.79 -3.99 0.36
CA GLN A 133 21.05 -2.74 0.26
C GLN A 133 21.06 -2.25 -1.19
N ILE A 134 19.95 -1.66 -1.64
CA ILE A 134 19.85 -0.95 -2.91
C ILE A 134 19.47 0.49 -2.63
N THR A 135 20.28 1.42 -3.13
CA THR A 135 20.07 2.87 -3.06
C THR A 135 20.29 3.47 -4.45
N ASP A 136 19.56 4.53 -4.76
CA ASP A 136 19.73 5.31 -6.00
C ASP A 136 19.07 6.69 -5.81
N PRO A 137 19.56 7.77 -6.44
CA PRO A 137 18.93 9.09 -6.35
C PRO A 137 17.47 9.14 -6.80
N SER A 138 17.03 8.20 -7.65
CA SER A 138 15.62 8.07 -8.05
C SER A 138 14.71 7.45 -6.97
N ILE A 139 15.28 6.75 -5.98
CA ILE A 139 14.58 6.24 -4.78
C ILE A 139 14.47 7.39 -3.76
N ILE A 140 13.64 8.37 -4.07
CA ILE A 140 13.53 9.64 -3.34
C ILE A 140 12.81 9.42 -2.00
N SER A 141 11.58 8.92 -2.06
CA SER A 141 10.71 8.71 -0.91
C SER A 141 9.83 7.50 -1.20
N PRO A 142 10.45 6.30 -1.24
CA PRO A 142 9.77 5.09 -1.65
C PRO A 142 8.66 4.74 -0.66
N ASN A 143 7.51 4.31 -1.17
CA ASN A 143 6.38 3.90 -0.35
C ASN A 143 6.06 2.42 -0.59
N GLU A 144 5.90 2.03 -1.86
CA GLU A 144 5.69 0.64 -2.28
C GLU A 144 6.63 0.27 -3.45
N LEU A 145 6.92 -1.03 -3.62
CA LEU A 145 7.69 -1.55 -4.73
C LEU A 145 7.11 -2.86 -5.28
N VAL A 146 7.33 -3.11 -6.57
CA VAL A 146 7.20 -4.45 -7.16
C VAL A 146 8.51 -4.83 -7.84
N ALA A 147 9.07 -5.96 -7.44
CA ALA A 147 10.26 -6.55 -8.04
C ALA A 147 9.86 -7.78 -8.86
N LEU A 148 10.43 -7.93 -10.05
CA LEU A 148 10.09 -9.01 -10.97
C LEU A 148 11.17 -10.09 -10.99
N PRO A 149 10.84 -11.35 -11.34
CA PRO A 149 11.84 -12.41 -11.54
C PRO A 149 12.91 -12.08 -12.59
N SER A 150 12.61 -11.18 -13.54
CA SER A 150 13.57 -10.65 -14.52
C SER A 150 14.70 -9.82 -13.89
N GLY A 151 14.50 -9.34 -12.65
CA GLY A 151 15.39 -8.41 -11.97
C GLY A 151 14.98 -6.94 -12.12
N GLU A 152 13.92 -6.66 -12.88
CA GLU A 152 13.31 -5.32 -12.94
C GLU A 152 12.66 -4.94 -11.61
N ILE A 153 12.68 -3.66 -11.27
CA ILE A 153 12.06 -3.14 -10.05
C ILE A 153 11.31 -1.85 -10.38
N PHE A 154 10.06 -1.75 -9.93
CA PHE A 154 9.29 -0.51 -9.94
C PHE A 154 9.10 -0.05 -8.50
N VAL A 155 9.40 1.22 -8.24
CA VAL A 155 9.27 1.83 -6.92
C VAL A 155 8.38 3.05 -7.04
N SER A 156 7.27 3.07 -6.29
CA SER A 156 6.41 4.23 -6.20
C SER A 156 6.95 5.16 -5.13
N ASN A 157 7.43 6.34 -5.55
CA ASN A 157 7.75 7.40 -4.60
C ASN A 157 6.46 8.14 -4.21
N ASP A 158 6.29 8.44 -2.92
CA ASP A 158 5.17 9.23 -2.39
C ASP A 158 5.38 10.73 -2.51
N LYS A 159 6.64 11.19 -2.50
CA LYS A 159 7.05 12.59 -2.62
C LYS A 159 8.02 12.78 -3.78
N SER A 160 8.11 14.01 -4.27
CA SER A 160 9.13 14.42 -5.26
C SER A 160 10.44 14.88 -4.64
N SER A 161 10.50 14.99 -3.31
CA SER A 161 11.69 15.34 -2.56
C SER A 161 11.66 14.69 -1.18
N ARG A 162 12.82 14.60 -0.52
CA ARG A 162 12.94 14.09 0.85
C ARG A 162 12.45 15.08 1.92
N SER A 163 12.13 16.32 1.55
CA SER A 163 11.63 17.31 2.50
C SER A 163 10.29 16.87 3.11
N GLU A 164 10.19 16.93 4.44
CA GLU A 164 8.96 16.59 5.15
C GLU A 164 7.78 17.50 4.75
N SER A 165 8.04 18.75 4.39
CA SER A 165 7.00 19.68 3.94
C SER A 165 6.54 19.45 2.49
N SER A 166 7.30 18.69 1.68
CA SER A 166 6.99 18.47 0.27
C SER A 166 5.59 17.91 0.07
N MET A 167 5.23 16.91 0.88
CA MET A 167 3.94 16.24 0.79
C MET A 167 2.78 17.20 1.13
N LEU A 168 2.97 18.06 2.12
CA LEU A 168 1.95 19.04 2.51
C LEU A 168 1.77 20.11 1.41
N ILE A 169 2.87 20.60 0.83
CA ILE A 169 2.84 21.54 -0.29
C ILE A 169 2.15 20.90 -1.49
N ASP A 170 2.50 19.67 -1.83
CA ASP A 170 1.88 18.90 -2.92
C ASP A 170 0.36 18.77 -2.71
N ALA A 171 -0.06 18.41 -1.50
CA ALA A 171 -1.47 18.27 -1.16
C ALA A 171 -2.24 19.60 -1.21
N ILE A 172 -1.67 20.70 -0.71
CA ILE A 172 -2.32 22.03 -0.69
C ILE A 172 -2.48 22.59 -2.09
N PHE A 173 -1.46 22.45 -2.94
CA PHE A 173 -1.44 23.05 -4.28
C PHE A 173 -1.85 22.07 -5.39
N GLY A 174 -2.20 20.82 -5.05
CA GLY A 174 -2.58 19.79 -6.02
C GLY A 174 -1.46 19.43 -7.01
N LEU A 175 -0.21 19.48 -6.59
CA LEU A 175 0.94 19.25 -7.47
C LEU A 175 1.18 17.76 -7.69
N LYS A 176 1.23 17.36 -8.97
CA LYS A 176 1.56 15.99 -9.38
C LYS A 176 3.04 15.83 -9.62
N ARG A 177 3.80 15.50 -8.58
CA ARG A 177 5.27 15.40 -8.65
C ARG A 177 5.82 14.03 -8.22
N SER A 178 4.97 13.13 -7.72
CA SER A 178 5.36 11.82 -7.23
C SER A 178 5.53 10.83 -8.38
N ARG A 179 6.76 10.37 -8.63
CA ARG A 179 7.13 9.57 -9.81
C ARG A 179 7.51 8.14 -9.46
N ILE A 180 7.39 7.24 -10.45
CA ILE A 180 7.88 5.87 -10.34
C ILE A 180 9.37 5.86 -10.69
N ALA A 181 10.20 5.29 -9.83
CA ALA A 181 11.56 4.92 -10.16
C ALA A 181 11.56 3.48 -10.71
N TYR A 182 12.16 3.28 -11.87
CA TYR A 182 12.21 2.00 -12.55
C TYR A 182 13.66 1.59 -12.76
N PHE A 183 13.99 0.36 -12.36
CA PHE A 183 15.26 -0.30 -12.60
C PHE A 183 15.07 -1.35 -13.68
N ASP A 184 15.83 -1.26 -14.77
CA ASP A 184 15.76 -2.18 -15.92
C ASP A 184 16.67 -3.42 -15.79
N GLY A 185 17.26 -3.64 -14.60
CA GLY A 185 18.31 -4.64 -14.37
C GLY A 185 19.73 -4.08 -14.49
N LYS A 186 19.91 -2.86 -15.00
CA LYS A 186 21.21 -2.20 -15.18
C LYS A 186 21.24 -0.78 -14.63
N SER A 187 20.20 0.00 -14.86
CA SER A 187 20.14 1.43 -14.54
C SER A 187 18.76 1.87 -14.05
N TRP A 188 18.74 2.93 -13.26
CA TRP A 188 17.53 3.54 -12.74
C TRP A 188 17.06 4.69 -13.62
N THR A 189 15.75 4.83 -13.79
CA THR A 189 15.11 5.95 -14.50
C THR A 189 13.82 6.36 -13.80
N LEU A 190 13.56 7.66 -13.70
CA LEU A 190 12.26 8.18 -13.28
C LEU A 190 11.29 8.22 -14.48
N LEU A 191 10.16 7.53 -14.36
CA LEU A 191 9.12 7.52 -15.40
C LEU A 191 8.31 8.83 -15.40
N GLU A 192 7.76 9.23 -16.54
CA GLU A 192 7.16 10.56 -16.76
C GLU A 192 5.78 10.74 -16.08
N ASN A 193 5.10 9.65 -15.74
CA ASN A 193 3.72 9.62 -15.21
C ASN A 193 3.67 10.02 -13.73
N ALA A 194 3.88 11.31 -13.44
CA ALA A 194 3.78 11.85 -12.10
C ALA A 194 2.32 11.94 -11.63
N VAL A 195 2.09 11.64 -10.35
CA VAL A 195 0.76 11.69 -9.71
C VAL A 195 0.83 12.49 -8.41
N GLY A 196 -0.33 12.84 -7.85
CA GLY A 196 -0.43 13.39 -6.51
C GLY A 196 -0.30 12.31 -5.44
N GLY A 197 0.87 12.20 -4.80
CA GLY A 197 1.08 11.31 -3.65
C GLY A 197 1.05 9.83 -4.01
N GLY A 198 1.96 9.35 -4.84
CA GLY A 198 1.99 7.94 -5.23
C GLY A 198 2.15 6.99 -4.04
N ASN A 199 1.50 5.84 -4.09
CA ASN A 199 1.51 4.89 -2.99
C ASN A 199 1.63 3.46 -3.56
N GLY A 200 0.68 2.56 -3.33
CA GLY A 200 0.65 1.21 -3.84
C GLY A 200 0.97 1.10 -5.33
N ILE A 201 1.75 0.08 -5.69
CA ILE A 201 2.14 -0.23 -7.07
C ILE A 201 2.10 -1.73 -7.29
N HIS A 202 1.55 -2.15 -8.44
CA HIS A 202 1.42 -3.57 -8.74
C HIS A 202 1.66 -3.85 -10.22
N TYR A 203 2.42 -4.89 -10.53
CA TYR A 203 2.64 -5.36 -11.90
C TYR A 203 1.72 -6.55 -12.18
N LEU A 204 1.02 -6.50 -13.29
CA LEU A 204 0.15 -7.58 -13.75
C LEU A 204 0.48 -7.92 -15.20
N LYS A 205 0.72 -9.20 -15.48
CA LYS A 205 0.89 -9.70 -16.84
C LYS A 205 -0.31 -10.54 -17.25
N GLU A 206 -0.97 -10.13 -18.32
CA GLU A 206 -2.08 -10.86 -18.94
C GLU A 206 -1.66 -11.27 -20.34
N LYS A 207 -1.42 -12.58 -20.56
CA LYS A 207 -0.89 -13.10 -21.83
C LYS A 207 0.43 -12.38 -22.20
N ASP A 208 0.46 -11.70 -23.34
CA ASP A 208 1.61 -10.95 -23.84
C ASP A 208 1.56 -9.46 -23.48
N GLU A 209 0.54 -9.02 -22.74
CA GLU A 209 0.40 -7.64 -22.29
C GLU A 209 0.83 -7.47 -20.84
N GLU A 210 1.57 -6.39 -20.59
CA GLU A 210 2.07 -6.03 -19.28
C GLU A 210 1.41 -4.74 -18.82
N PHE A 211 0.91 -4.74 -17.59
CA PHE A 211 0.24 -3.62 -16.97
C PHE A 211 0.92 -3.24 -15.66
N LEU A 212 0.86 -1.96 -15.34
CA LEU A 212 1.25 -1.43 -14.05
C LEU A 212 0.07 -0.69 -13.46
N PHE A 213 -0.29 -1.03 -12.23
CA PHE A 213 -1.31 -0.35 -11.45
C PHE A 213 -0.64 0.50 -10.38
N ARG A 214 -1.21 1.66 -10.09
CA ARG A 214 -0.68 2.55 -9.05
C ARG A 214 -1.80 3.32 -8.36
N THR A 215 -1.84 3.31 -7.04
CA THR A 215 -2.70 4.23 -6.29
C THR A 215 -2.01 5.58 -6.11
N ALA A 216 -2.82 6.63 -6.07
CA ALA A 216 -2.38 7.99 -5.86
C ALA A 216 -3.23 8.63 -4.75
N MET A 217 -2.60 8.92 -3.61
CA MET A 217 -3.26 9.38 -2.39
C MET A 217 -4.04 10.68 -2.60
N PHE A 218 -3.41 11.69 -3.21
CA PHE A 218 -4.03 13.01 -3.34
C PHE A 218 -4.90 13.12 -4.59
N ASP A 219 -4.61 12.31 -5.61
CA ASP A 219 -5.49 12.18 -6.76
C ASP A 219 -6.75 11.35 -6.42
N LYS A 220 -6.74 10.60 -5.31
CA LYS A 220 -7.80 9.68 -4.86
C LYS A 220 -8.19 8.65 -5.91
N LYS A 221 -7.18 8.16 -6.63
CA LYS A 221 -7.34 7.33 -7.82
C LYS A 221 -6.49 6.08 -7.79
N LEU A 222 -6.98 5.04 -8.47
CA LEU A 222 -6.16 3.95 -9.00
C LEU A 222 -5.94 4.20 -10.49
N TYR A 223 -4.68 4.19 -10.92
CA TYR A 223 -4.28 4.28 -12.32
C TYR A 223 -3.93 2.90 -12.88
N LYS A 224 -4.38 2.61 -14.10
CA LYS A 224 -3.94 1.46 -14.91
C LYS A 224 -3.12 1.96 -16.10
N TYR A 225 -1.87 1.52 -16.17
CA TYR A 225 -0.96 1.80 -17.27
C TYR A 225 -0.68 0.55 -18.07
N LYS A 226 -0.60 0.67 -19.40
CA LYS A 226 0.05 -0.31 -20.26
C LYS A 226 1.55 -0.04 -20.28
N ILE A 227 2.33 -1.07 -20.04
CA ILE A 227 3.78 -1.03 -20.20
C ILE A 227 4.10 -1.19 -21.69
N ILE A 228 4.79 -0.20 -22.25
CA ILE A 228 5.24 -0.18 -23.64
C ILE A 228 6.77 -0.25 -23.64
N ARG A 229 7.31 -1.29 -24.27
CA ARG A 229 8.75 -1.50 -24.41
C ARG A 229 9.17 -1.20 -25.84
N ILE A 230 9.98 -0.15 -26.04
CA ILE A 230 10.49 0.28 -27.36
C ILE A 230 11.99 0.47 -27.22
N ASP A 231 12.78 -0.19 -28.07
CA ASP A 231 14.25 -0.10 -28.11
C ASP A 231 14.91 -0.30 -26.73
N GLY A 232 14.39 -1.25 -25.95
CA GLY A 232 14.87 -1.54 -24.59
C GLY A 232 14.46 -0.53 -23.52
N LYS A 233 13.73 0.54 -23.88
CA LYS A 233 13.20 1.53 -22.93
C LYS A 233 11.75 1.23 -22.58
N LEU A 234 11.41 1.47 -21.32
CA LEU A 234 10.05 1.34 -20.80
C LEU A 234 9.34 2.70 -20.79
N LYS A 235 8.10 2.73 -21.28
CA LYS A 235 7.16 3.84 -21.13
C LYS A 235 5.83 3.33 -20.59
N LEU A 236 5.12 4.18 -19.85
CA LEU A 236 3.78 3.87 -19.37
C LEU A 236 2.75 4.68 -20.17
N LYS A 237 1.86 3.98 -20.85
CA LYS A 237 0.67 4.57 -21.47
C LYS A 237 -0.49 4.42 -20.49
N GLU A 238 -1.01 5.53 -19.98
CA GLU A 238 -2.23 5.50 -19.17
C GLU A 238 -3.40 4.98 -20.01
N LEU A 239 -4.13 4.01 -19.46
CA LEU A 239 -5.31 3.44 -20.08
C LEU A 239 -6.58 3.86 -19.37
N GLN A 240 -6.55 3.89 -18.04
CA GLN A 240 -7.73 4.09 -17.22
C GLN A 240 -7.37 4.64 -15.85
N GLU A 241 -8.29 5.41 -15.29
CA GLU A 241 -8.28 5.84 -13.90
C GLU A 241 -9.61 5.44 -13.23
N TYR A 242 -9.54 5.11 -11.95
CA TYR A 242 -10.70 4.73 -11.14
C TYR A 242 -10.74 5.59 -9.89
N GLU A 243 -11.87 6.25 -9.66
CA GLU A 243 -12.12 7.05 -8.46
C GLU A 243 -12.27 6.16 -7.22
N LEU A 244 -11.57 6.49 -6.14
CA LEU A 244 -11.58 5.71 -4.89
C LEU A 244 -12.43 6.35 -3.78
N GLY A 245 -12.74 7.64 -3.91
CA GLY A 245 -13.41 8.41 -2.85
C GLY A 245 -12.53 8.73 -1.63
N GLY A 246 -11.28 8.27 -1.63
CA GLY A 246 -10.31 8.45 -0.53
C GLY A 246 -8.87 8.31 -1.03
N ALA A 247 -7.91 8.59 -0.15
CA ALA A 247 -6.49 8.44 -0.48
C ALA A 247 -6.12 6.96 -0.60
N GLY A 248 -5.78 6.49 -1.80
CA GLY A 248 -5.43 5.09 -2.04
C GLY A 248 -4.11 4.69 -1.38
N ASP A 249 -4.02 3.43 -0.93
CA ASP A 249 -2.85 2.83 -0.28
C ASP A 249 -2.37 1.58 -1.08
N ASN A 250 -1.82 0.55 -0.43
CA ASN A 250 -1.22 -0.60 -1.10
C ASN A 250 -2.20 -1.43 -1.94
N ILE A 251 -1.65 -2.15 -2.92
CA ILE A 251 -2.36 -3.01 -3.87
C ILE A 251 -1.86 -4.45 -3.68
N THR A 252 -2.76 -5.42 -3.62
CA THR A 252 -2.42 -6.84 -3.73
C THR A 252 -3.24 -7.51 -4.83
N GLU A 253 -2.82 -8.71 -5.23
CA GLU A 253 -3.46 -9.52 -6.26
C GLU A 253 -4.01 -10.81 -5.64
N THR A 254 -5.20 -11.21 -6.06
CA THR A 254 -5.83 -12.49 -5.72
C THR A 254 -5.51 -13.55 -6.78
N GLU A 255 -5.75 -14.83 -6.45
CA GLU A 255 -5.52 -15.97 -7.36
C GLU A 255 -6.19 -15.79 -8.74
N ASP A 256 -7.40 -15.23 -8.75
CA ASP A 256 -8.21 -14.96 -9.95
C ASP A 256 -7.81 -13.68 -10.70
N LYS A 257 -6.68 -13.05 -10.36
CA LYS A 257 -6.17 -11.79 -10.93
C LYS A 257 -7.00 -10.56 -10.60
N SER A 258 -7.92 -10.63 -9.63
CA SER A 258 -8.52 -9.42 -9.08
C SER A 258 -7.49 -8.62 -8.28
N LEU A 259 -7.61 -7.30 -8.28
CA LEU A 259 -6.77 -6.41 -7.49
C LEU A 259 -7.54 -5.91 -6.27
N LEU A 260 -6.94 -6.08 -5.09
CA LEU A 260 -7.40 -5.49 -3.85
C LEU A 260 -6.58 -4.26 -3.55
N PHE A 261 -7.22 -3.20 -3.06
CA PHE A 261 -6.50 -2.01 -2.62
C PHE A 261 -7.32 -1.26 -1.58
N THR A 262 -6.62 -0.64 -0.64
CA THR A 262 -7.28 0.14 0.41
C THR A 262 -7.30 1.62 0.07
N SER A 263 -8.15 2.36 0.77
CA SER A 263 -8.15 3.81 0.73
C SER A 263 -8.62 4.41 2.06
N HIS A 264 -8.14 5.64 2.33
CA HIS A 264 -8.49 6.45 3.50
C HIS A 264 -9.48 7.54 3.08
N PRO A 265 -10.78 7.40 3.40
CA PRO A 265 -11.81 8.38 3.00
C PRO A 265 -11.54 9.79 3.53
N SER A 266 -10.95 9.90 4.72
CA SER A 266 -10.68 11.15 5.42
C SER A 266 -9.20 11.26 5.80
N PHE A 267 -8.45 12.05 5.04
CA PHE A 267 -7.03 12.29 5.32
C PHE A 267 -6.81 13.06 6.63
N SER A 268 -7.76 13.91 7.04
CA SER A 268 -7.69 14.62 8.33
C SER A 268 -7.86 13.66 9.51
N GLU A 269 -8.79 12.70 9.43
CA GLU A 269 -8.97 11.67 10.45
C GLU A 269 -7.77 10.70 10.47
N PHE A 270 -7.21 10.37 9.30
CA PHE A 270 -5.95 9.63 9.21
C PHE A 270 -4.81 10.33 9.96
N LEU A 271 -4.61 11.64 9.74
CA LEU A 271 -3.60 12.42 10.46
C LEU A 271 -3.89 12.52 11.97
N SER A 272 -5.17 12.56 12.35
CA SER A 272 -5.60 12.56 13.76
C SER A 272 -5.28 11.23 14.44
N HIS A 273 -5.56 10.10 13.78
CA HIS A 273 -5.26 8.74 14.24
C HIS A 273 -3.75 8.47 14.29
N LYS A 274 -2.98 8.99 13.32
CA LYS A 274 -1.50 8.95 13.35
C LYS A 274 -0.96 9.55 14.65
N LYS A 275 -1.52 10.68 15.10
CA LYS A 275 -1.09 11.38 16.31
C LYS A 275 -1.52 10.69 17.61
N SER A 276 -2.69 10.06 17.63
CA SER A 276 -3.22 9.39 18.82
C SER A 276 -4.08 8.19 18.46
N LYS A 277 -3.84 7.06 19.13
CA LYS A 277 -4.63 5.82 18.99
C LYS A 277 -6.10 5.98 19.43
N GLU A 278 -6.41 7.00 20.23
CA GLU A 278 -7.78 7.27 20.71
C GLU A 278 -8.68 7.83 19.61
N ASN A 279 -8.10 8.44 18.57
CA ASN A 279 -8.83 8.89 17.40
C ASN A 279 -8.96 7.72 16.42
N ILE A 280 -10.11 7.55 15.77
CA ILE A 280 -10.30 6.53 14.74
C ILE A 280 -10.19 7.14 13.34
N SER A 281 -9.88 6.32 12.34
CA SER A 281 -9.84 6.72 10.93
C SER A 281 -10.52 5.67 10.05
N PRO A 282 -11.48 6.06 9.20
CA PRO A 282 -12.23 5.13 8.37
C PRO A 282 -11.33 4.46 7.33
N SER A 283 -11.76 3.30 6.85
CA SER A 283 -11.01 2.51 5.88
C SER A 283 -11.96 1.82 4.91
N VAL A 284 -11.57 1.80 3.64
CA VAL A 284 -12.32 1.12 2.57
C VAL A 284 -11.36 0.19 1.84
N VAL A 285 -11.81 -1.04 1.60
CA VAL A 285 -11.14 -2.03 0.76
C VAL A 285 -11.97 -2.15 -0.52
N HIS A 286 -11.30 -1.95 -1.64
CA HIS A 286 -11.85 -2.10 -2.97
C HIS A 286 -11.38 -3.40 -3.60
N ILE A 287 -12.16 -3.94 -4.53
CA ILE A 287 -11.79 -5.05 -5.40
C ILE A 287 -12.06 -4.66 -6.85
N LEU A 288 -11.06 -4.80 -7.72
CA LEU A 288 -11.19 -4.65 -9.17
C LEU A 288 -11.02 -6.03 -9.80
N ARG A 289 -12.12 -6.65 -10.21
CA ARG A 289 -12.10 -7.94 -10.90
C ARG A 289 -11.64 -7.80 -12.36
N PRO A 290 -11.03 -8.84 -12.96
CA PRO A 290 -10.67 -8.81 -14.38
C PRO A 290 -11.87 -8.49 -15.27
N GLY A 291 -11.69 -7.56 -16.21
CA GLY A 291 -12.74 -7.14 -17.14
C GLY A 291 -13.81 -6.20 -16.56
N SER A 292 -13.83 -5.96 -15.25
CA SER A 292 -14.76 -4.99 -14.64
C SER A 292 -14.44 -3.56 -15.07
N GLN A 293 -15.47 -2.77 -15.33
CA GLN A 293 -15.33 -1.36 -15.72
C GLN A 293 -15.00 -0.43 -14.54
N LYS A 294 -15.25 -0.87 -13.31
CA LYS A 294 -14.98 -0.11 -12.08
C LYS A 294 -14.71 -1.05 -10.90
N PRO A 295 -14.00 -0.58 -9.87
CA PRO A 295 -13.87 -1.30 -8.61
C PRO A 295 -15.19 -1.35 -7.84
N GLU A 296 -15.32 -2.37 -7.01
CA GLU A 296 -16.38 -2.53 -6.03
C GLU A 296 -15.82 -2.38 -4.61
N ILE A 297 -16.64 -1.89 -3.68
CA ILE A 297 -16.27 -1.88 -2.26
C ILE A 297 -16.48 -3.29 -1.71
N LEU A 298 -15.42 -3.96 -1.27
CA LEU A 298 -15.48 -5.26 -0.60
C LEU A 298 -15.77 -5.10 0.90
N TYR A 299 -15.11 -4.16 1.55
CA TYR A 299 -15.22 -3.88 2.97
C TYR A 299 -15.11 -2.38 3.24
N ALA A 300 -15.90 -1.85 4.17
CA ALA A 300 -15.83 -0.46 4.61
C ALA A 300 -16.16 -0.35 6.11
N ASN A 301 -15.25 0.26 6.87
CA ASN A 301 -15.36 0.41 8.32
C ASN A 301 -15.07 1.84 8.77
N SER A 302 -15.80 2.31 9.79
CA SER A 302 -15.64 3.67 10.31
C SER A 302 -14.32 3.92 11.05
N GLY A 303 -13.47 2.90 11.21
CA GLY A 303 -12.27 2.95 12.05
C GLY A 303 -12.42 2.20 13.38
N LYS A 304 -13.64 1.81 13.76
CA LYS A 304 -13.93 1.15 15.05
C LYS A 304 -13.37 -0.27 15.14
N GLU A 305 -13.36 -1.00 14.03
CA GLU A 305 -12.82 -2.37 13.97
C GLU A 305 -11.33 -2.35 13.63
N ILE A 306 -10.99 -1.60 12.59
CA ILE A 306 -9.64 -1.31 12.12
C ILE A 306 -9.59 0.13 11.62
N SER A 307 -8.59 0.89 12.07
CA SER A 307 -8.34 2.25 11.62
C SER A 307 -7.18 2.29 10.63
N ALA A 308 -7.29 3.15 9.61
CA ALA A 308 -6.23 3.39 8.62
C ALA A 308 -5.66 2.10 8.01
N ALA A 309 -6.52 1.21 7.50
CA ALA A 309 -6.11 -0.02 6.84
C ALA A 309 -5.25 0.29 5.59
N SER A 310 -4.07 -0.30 5.53
CA SER A 310 -3.06 -0.03 4.49
C SER A 310 -2.95 -1.11 3.45
N THR A 311 -3.28 -2.36 3.79
CA THR A 311 -3.20 -3.47 2.85
C THR A 311 -4.31 -4.46 3.11
N ALA A 312 -4.89 -4.97 2.03
CA ALA A 312 -5.85 -6.05 2.05
C ALA A 312 -5.30 -7.23 1.28
N LEU A 313 -5.57 -8.45 1.74
CA LEU A 313 -5.19 -9.69 1.06
C LEU A 313 -6.29 -10.71 1.25
N ILE A 314 -6.63 -11.44 0.20
CA ILE A 314 -7.49 -12.61 0.30
C ILE A 314 -6.62 -13.86 0.20
N TYR A 315 -6.81 -14.78 1.15
CA TYR A 315 -6.26 -16.12 1.07
C TYR A 315 -7.35 -17.12 1.43
N LYS A 316 -7.65 -18.02 0.50
CA LYS A 316 -8.81 -18.93 0.57
C LYS A 316 -10.11 -18.12 0.77
N ASP A 317 -10.82 -18.38 1.86
CA ASP A 317 -12.11 -17.78 2.20
C ASP A 317 -12.00 -16.68 3.27
N LYS A 318 -10.82 -16.05 3.40
CA LYS A 318 -10.55 -15.06 4.44
C LYS A 318 -9.90 -13.81 3.87
N LEU A 319 -10.41 -12.65 4.29
CA LEU A 319 -9.83 -11.33 4.08
C LEU A 319 -8.92 -10.99 5.27
N TYR A 320 -7.69 -10.63 4.99
CA TYR A 320 -6.71 -10.13 5.96
C TYR A 320 -6.47 -8.66 5.70
N LEU A 321 -6.51 -7.83 6.75
CA LEU A 321 -6.31 -6.39 6.65
C LEU A 321 -5.21 -5.95 7.62
N ALA A 322 -4.15 -5.36 7.06
CA ALA A 322 -3.07 -4.68 7.76
C ALA A 322 -3.47 -3.23 8.07
N GLN A 323 -2.74 -2.59 9.00
CA GLN A 323 -2.88 -1.17 9.29
C GLN A 323 -1.59 -0.56 9.87
N ILE A 324 -1.46 0.74 9.71
CA ILE A 324 -0.16 1.43 9.79
C ILE A 324 0.40 1.59 11.23
N PHE A 325 -0.45 1.59 12.26
CA PHE A 325 -0.08 2.15 13.58
C PHE A 325 -0.30 1.24 14.79
N ASP A 326 -1.48 0.63 14.95
CA ASP A 326 -1.82 -0.20 16.11
C ASP A 326 -1.11 -1.57 16.04
N SER A 327 -1.21 -2.37 17.11
CA SER A 327 -0.42 -3.60 17.25
C SER A 327 -1.13 -4.91 16.85
N PHE A 328 -1.99 -4.85 15.84
CA PHE A 328 -2.75 -6.00 15.33
C PHE A 328 -3.08 -5.86 13.85
N LEU A 329 -3.42 -6.98 13.21
CA LEU A 329 -4.14 -7.02 11.94
C LEU A 329 -5.50 -7.70 12.15
N ILE A 330 -6.44 -7.57 11.20
CA ILE A 330 -7.72 -8.28 11.28
C ILE A 330 -7.86 -9.35 10.21
N ARG A 331 -8.60 -10.40 10.56
CA ARG A 331 -8.96 -11.51 9.70
C ARG A 331 -10.47 -11.67 9.71
N CYS A 332 -11.09 -11.60 8.55
CA CYS A 332 -12.54 -11.69 8.37
C CYS A 332 -12.89 -12.87 7.45
N PRO A 333 -13.81 -13.76 7.83
CA PRO A 333 -14.39 -14.73 6.91
C PRO A 333 -15.09 -14.01 5.74
N LEU A 334 -14.88 -14.52 4.53
CA LEU A 334 -15.64 -14.13 3.33
C LEU A 334 -16.76 -15.14 3.13
N SER A 335 -18.01 -14.66 3.13
CA SER A 335 -19.15 -15.51 2.76
C SER A 335 -19.08 -15.88 1.28
N VAL A 336 -19.69 -17.01 0.92
CA VAL A 336 -19.74 -17.55 -0.46
C VAL A 336 -20.28 -16.51 -1.47
N GLN A 337 -21.12 -15.57 -1.02
CA GLN A 337 -21.76 -14.54 -1.86
C GLN A 337 -20.84 -13.39 -2.32
N LEU A 338 -19.61 -13.28 -1.82
CA LEU A 338 -18.63 -12.28 -2.29
C LEU A 338 -17.68 -12.83 -3.37
N LYS A 339 -17.87 -14.09 -3.77
CA LYS A 339 -17.05 -14.80 -4.76
C LYS A 339 -17.56 -14.66 -6.20
N GLU A 340 -18.76 -14.12 -6.39
CA GLU A 340 -19.39 -13.90 -7.71
C GLU A 340 -19.29 -12.43 -8.14
#